data_AF-A0A8H6L666-F1
#
_entry.id   AF-A0A8H6L666-F1
#
_cell.length_a   1.000
_cell.length_b   1.000
_cell.length_c   1.000
_cell.angle_alpha   90.00
_cell.angle_beta   90.00
_cell.angle_gamma   90.00
#
_symmetry.space_group_name_H-M   'P 1'
#
loop_
_entity.id
_entity.type
_entity.pdbx_description
1 polymer ?
#
loop_
_entity_poly.entity_id
_entity_poly.type
_entity_poly.pdbx_seq_one_letter_code
_entity_poly.pdbx_strand_id
1 'polypeptide(L)'
;MWTMAASFSTQFRNIQDNLYRETRNMLEAFESDSDKTELIFLEHIQAWILLAMFEFMHNNHQRGLMSAGRAFRLVQMLCLFEIDSPSYAMARQSCAPTDHVKPEESRRTFWVAYTMDRVVSFNYGLPLTLNELEICTRLPTPEAKFQSGEPALMGFLCEFMGGINQDSVPPFTECIILATICGRSVSHKQRMTVERVYGASTQDSLDRHQWLNTILAARIPSPVPQLSFHVRVFLYLYKIIEPVVLDKDENQGMMAQYEQQSLTAAEETSHLTKNAGAAEPFPSSSVRPGLPFCVCRILHETQKREPILRPTAPGNIGSSPQIGRFQ
;
A
#
# COMPACT_ATOMS: atom_id res chain seq x y z
N MET A 1 16.03 -7.13 -9.94
CA MET A 1 16.91 -6.18 -9.22
C MET A 1 17.51 -5.11 -10.14
N TRP A 2 18.28 -5.46 -11.18
CA TRP A 2 18.95 -4.47 -12.04
C TRP A 2 18.00 -3.48 -12.74
N THR A 3 16.85 -3.93 -13.22
CA THR A 3 15.80 -3.07 -13.79
C THR A 3 15.38 -1.96 -12.83
N MET A 4 15.15 -2.31 -11.56
CA MET A 4 14.82 -1.33 -10.53
C MET A 4 16.00 -0.42 -10.23
N ALA A 5 17.21 -0.96 -10.03
CA ALA A 5 18.40 -0.15 -9.76
C ALA A 5 18.69 0.86 -10.88
N ALA A 6 18.57 0.45 -12.14
CA ALA A 6 18.75 1.32 -13.31
C ALA A 6 17.76 2.49 -13.30
N SER A 7 16.52 2.29 -12.83
CA SER A 7 15.51 3.36 -12.74
C SER A 7 15.83 4.47 -11.73
N PHE A 8 16.72 4.20 -10.77
CA PHE A 8 17.21 5.21 -9.83
C PHE A 8 18.47 5.93 -10.33
N SER A 9 19.09 5.46 -11.41
CA SER A 9 20.32 6.02 -11.95
C SER A 9 20.06 6.78 -13.25
N THR A 10 20.48 8.04 -13.31
CA THR A 10 20.44 8.84 -14.54
C THR A 10 21.39 8.30 -15.61
N GLN A 11 22.46 7.60 -15.20
CA GLN A 11 23.51 7.08 -16.09
C GLN A 11 23.07 5.83 -16.87
N PHE A 12 22.07 5.09 -16.36
CA PHE A 12 21.65 3.80 -16.92
C PHE A 12 20.27 3.85 -17.61
N ARG A 13 19.77 5.05 -17.93
CA ARG A 13 18.49 5.21 -18.62
C ARG A 13 18.45 4.50 -19.98
N ASN A 14 19.57 4.44 -20.67
CA ASN A 14 19.71 3.81 -21.99
C ASN A 14 19.55 2.28 -21.97
N ILE A 15 19.90 1.62 -20.86
CA ILE A 15 19.78 0.15 -20.72
C ILE A 15 18.50 -0.29 -20.00
N GLN A 16 17.81 0.66 -19.39
CA GLN A 16 16.64 0.42 -18.53
C GLN A 16 15.51 -0.33 -19.26
N ASP A 17 15.18 0.08 -20.49
CA ASP A 17 14.11 -0.54 -21.29
C ASP A 17 14.44 -1.97 -21.69
N ASN A 18 15.71 -2.24 -22.00
CA ASN A 18 16.17 -3.59 -22.34
C ASN A 18 16.09 -4.50 -21.10
N LEU A 19 16.60 -4.04 -19.95
CA LEU A 19 16.53 -4.78 -18.69
C LEU A 19 15.08 -5.06 -18.27
N TYR A 20 14.17 -4.10 -18.45
CA TYR A 20 12.75 -4.29 -18.19
C TYR A 20 12.14 -5.38 -19.08
N ARG A 21 12.38 -5.32 -20.40
CA ARG A 21 11.86 -6.31 -21.35
C ARG A 21 12.40 -7.71 -21.04
N GLU A 22 13.69 -7.83 -20.74
CA GLU A 22 14.30 -9.11 -20.34
C GLU A 22 13.70 -9.65 -19.04
N THR A 23 13.57 -8.81 -18.01
CA THR A 23 12.97 -9.21 -16.73
C THR A 23 11.56 -9.74 -16.92
N ARG A 24 10.77 -9.06 -17.76
CA ARG A 24 9.39 -9.47 -18.05
C ARG A 24 9.35 -10.81 -18.78
N ASN A 25 10.12 -10.95 -19.85
CA ASN A 25 10.18 -12.18 -20.62
C ASN A 25 10.59 -13.37 -19.74
N MET A 26 11.54 -13.18 -18.82
CA MET A 26 11.96 -14.23 -17.89
C MET A 26 10.85 -14.62 -16.92
N LEU A 27 10.08 -13.66 -16.39
CA LEU A 27 8.96 -13.95 -15.50
C LEU A 27 7.81 -14.67 -16.22
N GLU A 28 7.46 -14.23 -17.44
CA GLU A 28 6.42 -14.85 -18.26
C GLU A 28 6.82 -16.26 -18.73
N ALA A 29 8.10 -16.47 -19.07
CA ALA A 29 8.63 -17.79 -19.39
C ALA A 29 8.61 -18.74 -18.18
N PHE A 30 8.88 -18.22 -16.98
CA PHE A 30 8.81 -19.01 -15.74
C PHE A 30 7.37 -19.47 -15.44
N GLU A 31 6.37 -18.63 -15.67
CA GLU A 31 4.94 -19.00 -15.51
C GLU A 31 4.47 -20.02 -16.57
N SER A 32 5.10 -20.04 -17.74
CA SER A 32 4.73 -20.94 -18.84
C SER A 32 5.32 -22.35 -18.69
N ASP A 33 6.29 -22.52 -17.78
CA ASP A 33 6.98 -23.79 -17.53
C ASP A 33 6.17 -24.64 -16.53
N SER A 34 5.42 -25.62 -17.05
CA SER A 34 4.49 -26.44 -16.25
C SER A 34 5.17 -27.20 -15.13
N ASP A 35 6.43 -27.62 -15.30
CA ASP A 35 7.18 -28.40 -14.30
C ASP A 35 7.67 -27.53 -13.13
N LYS A 36 7.82 -26.21 -13.33
CA LYS A 36 8.22 -25.27 -12.28
C LYS A 36 7.04 -24.58 -11.60
N THR A 37 5.85 -24.66 -12.19
CA THR A 37 4.63 -24.02 -11.69
C THR A 37 4.22 -24.59 -10.31
N GLU A 38 4.62 -25.83 -9.99
CA GLU A 38 4.37 -26.44 -8.67
C GLU A 38 5.21 -25.85 -7.53
N LEU A 39 6.33 -25.17 -7.83
CA LEU A 39 7.22 -24.59 -6.83
C LEU A 39 7.17 -23.06 -6.89
N ILE A 40 6.35 -22.47 -6.03
CA ILE A 40 6.33 -21.01 -5.86
C ILE A 40 7.52 -20.61 -4.98
N PHE A 41 8.45 -19.87 -5.56
CA PHE A 41 9.62 -19.34 -4.85
C PHE A 41 9.36 -17.92 -4.35
N LEU A 42 9.93 -17.60 -3.19
CA LEU A 42 9.82 -16.26 -2.59
C LEU A 42 10.40 -15.18 -3.54
N GLU A 43 11.49 -15.51 -4.22
CA GLU A 43 12.20 -14.68 -5.18
C GLU A 43 11.33 -14.32 -6.38
N HIS A 44 10.41 -15.21 -6.78
CA HIS A 44 9.46 -14.96 -7.87
C HIS A 44 8.46 -13.87 -7.47
N ILE A 45 7.98 -13.91 -6.22
CA ILE A 45 7.11 -12.86 -5.64
C ILE A 45 7.85 -11.54 -5.58
N GLN A 46 9.07 -11.55 -5.03
CA GLN A 46 9.91 -10.35 -4.92
C GLN A 46 10.17 -9.73 -6.31
N ALA A 47 10.41 -10.54 -7.33
CA ALA A 47 10.61 -10.06 -8.70
C ALA A 47 9.35 -9.40 -9.27
N TRP A 48 8.16 -9.98 -9.08
CA TRP A 48 6.89 -9.37 -9.50
C TRP A 48 6.60 -8.07 -8.76
N ILE A 49 6.85 -8.02 -7.44
CA ILE A 49 6.76 -6.79 -6.65
C ILE A 49 7.64 -5.71 -7.27
N LEU A 50 8.93 -5.99 -7.47
CA LEU A 50 9.88 -5.02 -8.04
C LEU A 50 9.49 -4.58 -9.45
N LEU A 51 8.98 -5.49 -10.29
CA LEU A 51 8.50 -5.15 -11.63
C LEU A 51 7.26 -4.24 -11.57
N ALA A 52 6.30 -4.52 -10.70
CA ALA A 52 5.13 -3.67 -10.50
C ALA A 52 5.53 -2.26 -10.04
N MET A 53 6.47 -2.16 -9.10
CA MET A 53 7.03 -0.87 -8.65
C MET A 53 7.62 -0.10 -9.83
N PHE A 54 8.43 -0.75 -10.65
CA PHE A 54 9.01 -0.16 -11.86
C PHE A 54 7.93 0.39 -12.77
N GLU A 55 6.89 -0.38 -13.05
CA GLU A 55 5.82 0.01 -13.97
C GLU A 55 5.00 1.19 -13.45
N PHE A 56 4.71 1.24 -12.15
CA PHE A 56 4.09 2.40 -11.53
C PHE A 56 4.95 3.66 -11.65
N MET A 57 6.27 3.55 -11.46
CA MET A 57 7.21 4.67 -11.59
C MET A 57 7.33 5.19 -13.03
N HIS A 58 7.00 4.38 -14.04
CA HIS A 58 7.12 4.74 -15.46
C HIS A 58 5.77 4.97 -16.15
N ASN A 59 4.74 5.32 -15.38
CA ASN A 59 3.39 5.61 -15.87
C ASN A 59 2.69 4.46 -16.62
N ASN A 60 3.14 3.22 -16.46
CA ASN A 60 2.52 2.03 -17.03
C ASN A 60 1.50 1.44 -16.05
N HIS A 61 0.55 2.24 -15.58
CA HIS A 61 -0.31 1.91 -14.43
C HIS A 61 -1.13 0.63 -14.61
N GLN A 62 -1.76 0.42 -15.77
CA GLN A 62 -2.52 -0.81 -16.04
C GLN A 62 -1.63 -2.05 -15.97
N ARG A 63 -0.40 -1.96 -16.48
CA ARG A 63 0.56 -3.06 -16.38
C ARG A 63 1.00 -3.27 -14.93
N GLY A 64 1.31 -2.19 -14.22
CA GLY A 64 1.65 -2.22 -12.80
C GLY A 64 0.56 -2.87 -11.97
N LEU A 65 -0.72 -2.60 -12.25
CA LEU A 65 -1.87 -3.26 -11.61
C LEU A 65 -1.88 -4.78 -11.87
N MET A 66 -1.65 -5.21 -13.12
CA MET A 66 -1.60 -6.63 -13.46
C MET A 66 -0.40 -7.35 -12.83
N SER A 67 0.77 -6.70 -12.78
CA SER A 67 1.97 -7.23 -12.14
C SER A 67 1.81 -7.31 -10.61
N ALA A 68 1.22 -6.28 -9.99
CA ALA A 68 0.91 -6.27 -8.56
C ALA A 68 -0.12 -7.35 -8.21
N GLY A 69 -1.18 -7.50 -9.01
CA GLY A 69 -2.18 -8.56 -8.83
C GLY A 69 -1.59 -9.97 -8.85
N ARG A 70 -0.62 -10.24 -9.74
CA ARG A 70 0.16 -11.49 -9.74
C ARG A 70 0.92 -11.68 -8.42
N ALA A 71 1.68 -10.66 -8.00
CA ALA A 71 2.39 -10.71 -6.73
C ALA A 71 1.46 -10.99 -5.54
N PHE A 72 0.30 -10.33 -5.47
CA PHE A 72 -0.66 -10.52 -4.38
C PHE A 72 -1.22 -11.94 -4.36
N ARG A 73 -1.53 -12.50 -5.54
CA ARG A 73 -2.00 -13.89 -5.62
C ARG A 73 -0.92 -14.89 -5.18
N LEU A 74 0.33 -14.69 -5.58
CA LEU A 74 1.43 -15.56 -5.16
C LEU A 74 1.69 -15.46 -3.64
N VAL A 75 1.58 -14.27 -3.06
CA VAL A 75 1.67 -14.05 -1.59
C VAL A 75 0.59 -14.85 -0.86
N GLN A 76 -0.63 -14.88 -1.38
CA GLN A 76 -1.73 -15.69 -0.84
C GLN A 76 -1.45 -17.19 -0.98
N MET A 77 -0.96 -17.63 -2.15
CA MET A 77 -0.66 -19.04 -2.41
C MET A 77 0.47 -19.58 -1.52
N LEU A 78 1.46 -18.74 -1.18
CA LEU A 78 2.53 -19.09 -0.22
C LEU A 78 2.16 -18.83 1.25
N CYS A 79 0.92 -18.41 1.54
CA CYS A 79 0.47 -18.15 2.91
C CYS A 79 1.38 -17.19 3.69
N LEU A 80 1.97 -16.18 3.03
CA LEU A 80 2.92 -15.28 3.72
C LEU A 80 2.24 -14.36 4.75
N PHE A 81 0.91 -14.35 4.79
CA PHE A 81 0.11 -13.64 5.80
C PHE A 81 0.04 -14.38 7.15
N GLU A 82 0.51 -15.64 7.24
CA GLU A 82 0.43 -16.46 8.45
C GLU A 82 1.80 -17.03 8.91
N ILE A 83 2.90 -16.35 8.58
CA ILE A 83 4.28 -16.80 8.88
C ILE A 83 4.51 -17.07 10.37
N ASP A 84 3.87 -16.27 11.24
CA ASP A 84 4.03 -16.37 12.69
C ASP A 84 2.80 -17.02 13.37
N SER A 85 1.96 -17.72 12.58
CA SER A 85 0.86 -18.52 13.09
C SER A 85 1.37 -19.75 13.86
N PRO A 86 0.75 -20.15 14.98
CA PRO A 86 1.11 -21.36 15.71
C PRO A 86 1.11 -22.62 14.83
N SER A 87 0.19 -22.71 13.87
CA SER A 87 0.09 -23.82 12.91
C SER A 87 1.34 -23.92 12.02
N TYR A 88 1.85 -22.78 11.56
CA TYR A 88 3.06 -22.70 10.75
C TYR A 88 4.33 -23.02 11.55
N ALA A 89 4.35 -22.62 12.84
CA ALA A 89 5.44 -22.93 13.75
C ALA A 89 5.63 -24.44 13.97
N MET A 90 4.54 -25.22 14.00
CA MET A 90 4.60 -26.68 14.11
C MET A 90 5.20 -27.33 12.85
N ALA A 91 4.86 -26.83 11.66
CA ALA A 91 5.44 -27.32 10.40
C ALA A 91 6.95 -27.04 10.27
N ARG A 92 7.43 -25.96 10.90
CA ARG A 92 8.82 -25.51 10.86
C ARG A 92 9.77 -26.18 11.87
N GLN A 93 9.27 -26.94 12.84
CA GLN A 93 10.12 -27.63 13.83
C GLN A 93 11.08 -28.67 13.22
N SER A 94 10.96 -28.96 11.92
CA SER A 94 11.85 -29.79 11.13
C SER A 94 13.09 -29.07 10.58
N CYS A 95 13.13 -27.73 10.62
CA CYS A 95 14.21 -26.91 10.06
C CYS A 95 15.23 -26.49 11.13
N ALA A 96 16.51 -26.41 10.75
CA ALA A 96 17.61 -26.05 11.64
C ALA A 96 17.35 -24.71 12.38
N PRO A 97 17.67 -24.60 13.69
CA PRO A 97 17.33 -23.42 14.51
C PRO A 97 17.99 -22.10 14.11
N THR A 98 18.93 -22.10 13.17
CA THR A 98 19.86 -21.00 12.92
C THR A 98 19.49 -20.07 11.76
N ASP A 99 18.48 -20.39 10.95
CA ASP A 99 18.10 -19.58 9.78
C ASP A 99 16.98 -18.59 10.12
N HIS A 100 17.34 -17.52 10.84
CA HIS A 100 16.43 -16.40 11.15
C HIS A 100 16.22 -15.46 9.97
N VAL A 101 17.04 -15.57 8.91
CA VAL A 101 17.03 -14.68 7.75
C VAL A 101 15.86 -15.00 6.83
N LYS A 102 15.65 -16.27 6.46
CA LYS A 102 14.54 -16.68 5.58
C LYS A 102 13.14 -16.29 6.07
N PRO A 103 12.74 -16.53 7.33
CA PRO A 103 11.44 -16.10 7.79
C PRO A 103 11.33 -14.58 7.78
N GLU A 104 12.39 -13.86 8.14
CA GLU A 104 12.39 -12.40 8.11
C GLU A 104 12.28 -11.84 6.68
N GLU A 105 12.93 -12.46 5.71
CA GLU A 105 12.79 -12.14 4.29
C GLU A 105 11.36 -12.36 3.79
N SER A 106 10.72 -13.45 4.26
CA SER A 106 9.32 -13.75 3.97
C SER A 106 8.38 -12.68 4.56
N ARG A 107 8.60 -12.27 5.82
CA ARG A 107 7.83 -11.18 6.47
C ARG A 107 7.97 -9.89 5.68
N ARG A 108 9.19 -9.51 5.31
CA ARG A 108 9.48 -8.29 4.55
C ARG A 108 8.81 -8.29 3.18
N THR A 109 8.84 -9.44 2.49
CA THR A 109 8.17 -9.63 1.20
C THR A 109 6.65 -9.47 1.33
N PHE A 110 6.04 -10.11 2.33
CA PHE A 110 4.62 -9.96 2.64
C PHE A 110 4.25 -8.50 2.92
N TRP A 111 4.97 -7.84 3.83
CA TRP A 111 4.64 -6.48 4.24
C TRP A 111 4.81 -5.45 3.12
N VAL A 112 5.72 -5.67 2.17
CA VAL A 112 5.79 -4.81 0.98
C VAL A 112 4.65 -5.07 0.00
N ALA A 113 4.25 -6.31 -0.23
CA ALA A 113 3.06 -6.61 -1.03
C ALA A 113 1.80 -5.99 -0.40
N TYR A 114 1.64 -6.15 0.92
CA TYR A 114 0.56 -5.56 1.71
C TYR A 114 0.53 -4.03 1.58
N THR A 115 1.68 -3.37 1.79
CA THR A 115 1.78 -1.91 1.69
C THR A 115 1.45 -1.44 0.28
N MET A 116 1.93 -2.16 -0.75
CA MET A 116 1.60 -1.86 -2.15
C MET A 116 0.10 -2.01 -2.44
N ASP A 117 -0.56 -3.09 -1.98
CA ASP A 117 -2.01 -3.30 -2.13
C ASP A 117 -2.81 -2.12 -1.57
N ARG A 118 -2.48 -1.66 -0.36
CA ARG A 118 -3.16 -0.52 0.27
C ARG A 118 -2.98 0.77 -0.52
N VAL A 119 -1.74 1.05 -0.92
CA VAL A 119 -1.38 2.28 -1.63
C VAL A 119 -2.04 2.33 -3.01
N VAL A 120 -1.94 1.25 -3.78
CA VAL A 120 -2.55 1.14 -5.10
C VAL A 120 -4.06 1.26 -4.98
N SER A 121 -4.69 0.53 -4.05
CA SER A 121 -6.14 0.60 -3.83
C SER A 121 -6.61 2.00 -3.43
N PHE A 122 -5.83 2.70 -2.60
CA PHE A 122 -6.11 4.10 -2.24
C PHE A 122 -6.03 5.05 -3.43
N ASN A 123 -4.99 4.91 -4.25
CA ASN A 123 -4.77 5.77 -5.43
C ASN A 123 -5.83 5.58 -6.51
N TYR A 124 -6.25 4.33 -6.76
CA TYR A 124 -7.17 4.00 -7.86
C TYR A 124 -8.61 3.73 -7.40
N GLY A 125 -8.88 3.78 -6.09
CA GLY A 125 -10.20 3.48 -5.52
C GLY A 125 -10.64 2.03 -5.69
N LEU A 126 -9.68 1.09 -5.75
CA LEU A 126 -9.94 -0.34 -5.95
C LEU A 126 -10.28 -1.05 -4.62
N PRO A 127 -10.99 -2.19 -4.65
CA PRO A 127 -11.08 -3.09 -3.50
C PRO A 127 -9.71 -3.60 -3.07
N LEU A 128 -9.54 -3.78 -1.76
CA LEU A 128 -8.33 -4.38 -1.19
C LEU A 128 -8.24 -5.86 -1.56
N THR A 129 -7.04 -6.32 -1.93
CA THR A 129 -6.80 -7.72 -2.31
C THR A 129 -6.41 -8.57 -1.10
N LEU A 130 -5.58 -8.02 -0.21
CA LEU A 130 -5.06 -8.73 0.95
C LEU A 130 -5.93 -8.45 2.17
N ASN A 131 -6.55 -9.48 2.75
CA ASN A 131 -7.43 -9.33 3.89
C ASN A 131 -6.63 -8.98 5.15
N GLU A 132 -6.94 -7.85 5.79
CA GLU A 132 -6.25 -7.44 7.03
C GLU A 132 -6.52 -8.39 8.20
N LEU A 133 -7.72 -8.98 8.22
CA LEU A 133 -8.20 -9.78 9.36
C LEU A 133 -7.55 -11.17 9.44
N GLU A 134 -6.88 -11.60 8.37
CA GLU A 134 -6.21 -12.91 8.29
C GLU A 134 -4.73 -12.84 8.67
N ILE A 135 -4.20 -11.64 8.92
CA ILE A 135 -2.76 -11.43 9.11
C ILE A 135 -2.32 -11.94 10.49
N CYS A 136 -1.58 -13.06 10.48
CA CYS A 136 -0.84 -13.62 11.60
C CYS A 136 0.68 -13.52 11.37
N THR A 137 1.14 -12.53 10.60
CA THR A 137 2.55 -12.23 10.35
C THR A 137 2.98 -11.02 11.18
N ARG A 138 4.08 -11.13 11.92
CA ARG A 138 4.63 -10.04 12.73
C ARG A 138 5.26 -8.97 11.88
N LEU A 139 5.37 -7.75 12.40
CA LEU A 139 6.00 -6.65 11.69
C LEU A 139 7.49 -6.95 11.40
N PRO A 140 8.05 -6.40 10.32
CA PRO A 140 9.46 -6.59 9.97
C PRO A 140 10.37 -5.94 10.99
N THR A 141 11.49 -6.58 11.29
CA THR A 141 12.53 -6.03 12.16
C THR A 141 13.15 -4.74 11.61
N PRO A 142 13.73 -3.88 12.46
CA PRO A 142 14.44 -2.69 12.00
C PRO A 142 15.56 -3.03 11.01
N GLU A 143 15.75 -2.18 9.99
CA GLU A 143 16.72 -2.42 8.91
C GLU A 143 18.13 -2.70 9.41
N ALA A 144 18.59 -1.98 10.42
CA ALA A 144 19.92 -2.18 11.00
C ALA A 144 20.13 -3.61 11.54
N LYS A 145 19.11 -4.17 12.20
CA LYS A 145 19.16 -5.54 12.75
C LYS A 145 19.11 -6.60 11.65
N PHE A 146 18.30 -6.36 10.62
CA PHE A 146 18.25 -7.26 9.47
C PHE A 146 19.59 -7.31 8.72
N GLN A 147 20.23 -6.14 8.50
CA GLN A 147 21.52 -6.05 7.81
C GLN A 147 22.68 -6.64 8.62
N SER A 148 22.64 -6.55 9.96
CA SER A 148 23.63 -7.20 10.82
C SER A 148 23.40 -8.70 11.00
N GLY A 149 22.28 -9.24 10.51
CA GLY A 149 21.89 -10.63 10.73
C GLY A 149 21.47 -10.91 12.17
N GLU A 150 21.23 -9.88 12.98
CA GLU A 150 20.82 -10.03 14.36
C GLU A 150 19.35 -10.50 14.44
N PRO A 151 19.07 -11.58 15.18
CA PRO A 151 17.70 -12.02 15.36
C PRO A 151 16.93 -10.97 16.17
N ALA A 152 15.85 -10.48 15.58
CA ALA A 152 14.87 -9.65 16.27
C ALA A 152 13.48 -10.10 15.86
N LEU A 153 12.49 -9.80 16.70
CA LEU A 153 11.10 -10.10 16.44
C LEU A 153 10.27 -8.91 16.90
N MET A 154 9.43 -8.38 16.01
CA MET A 154 8.52 -7.30 16.37
C MET A 154 7.13 -7.85 16.74
N GLY A 155 6.29 -6.97 17.27
CA GLY A 155 4.88 -7.26 17.56
C GLY A 155 4.02 -7.35 16.29
N PHE A 156 2.73 -7.64 16.49
CA PHE A 156 1.74 -7.63 15.42
C PHE A 156 1.25 -6.22 15.10
N LEU A 157 0.74 -5.99 13.89
CA LEU A 157 0.25 -4.68 13.45
C LEU A 157 -0.77 -4.06 14.43
N CYS A 158 -1.68 -4.85 14.99
CA CYS A 158 -2.70 -4.38 15.92
C CYS A 158 -2.11 -3.69 17.17
N GLU A 159 -0.98 -4.17 17.68
CA GLU A 159 -0.29 -3.59 18.84
C GLU A 159 0.21 -2.17 18.55
N PHE A 160 0.57 -1.90 17.29
CA PHE A 160 1.09 -0.61 16.86
C PHE A 160 -0.03 0.33 16.44
N MET A 161 -1.16 -0.18 15.93
CA MET A 161 -2.33 0.63 15.57
C MET A 161 -2.99 1.29 16.80
N GLY A 162 -2.86 0.71 18.00
CA GLY A 162 -3.44 1.24 19.24
C GLY A 162 -2.75 2.48 19.83
N GLY A 163 -1.68 2.99 19.22
CA GLY A 163 -1.02 4.21 19.69
C GLY A 163 -0.16 4.03 20.95
N ILE A 164 0.40 2.84 21.17
CA ILE A 164 1.38 2.64 22.25
C ILE A 164 2.56 3.59 22.01
N ASN A 165 2.85 4.44 23.00
CA ASN A 165 3.99 5.36 23.05
C ASN A 165 5.31 4.56 22.92
N GLN A 166 5.74 4.31 21.70
CA GLN A 166 7.08 3.85 21.41
C GLN A 166 7.90 5.07 21.02
N ASP A 167 8.93 5.38 21.80
CA ASP A 167 9.78 6.56 21.64
C ASP A 167 10.51 6.62 20.27
N SER A 168 10.46 5.53 19.49
CA SER A 168 10.85 5.53 18.08
C SER A 168 10.28 4.31 17.33
N VAL A 169 9.33 4.55 16.40
CA VAL A 169 8.81 3.51 15.50
C VAL A 169 9.74 3.36 14.29
N PRO A 170 10.18 2.14 13.91
CA PRO A 170 11.04 1.96 12.75
C PRO A 170 10.39 2.49 11.45
N PRO A 171 11.15 3.08 10.51
CA PRO A 171 10.58 3.71 9.32
C PRO A 171 9.72 2.77 8.46
N PHE A 172 10.10 1.49 8.34
CA PHE A 172 9.29 0.53 7.58
C PHE A 172 7.96 0.22 8.29
N THR A 173 7.97 0.12 9.61
CA THR A 173 6.78 -0.04 10.42
C THR A 173 5.84 1.15 10.28
N GLU A 174 6.38 2.36 10.31
CA GLU A 174 5.58 3.57 10.08
C GLU A 174 4.93 3.58 8.69
N CYS A 175 5.67 3.19 7.64
CA CYS A 175 5.09 3.03 6.30
C CYS A 175 3.93 2.03 6.27
N ILE A 176 4.04 0.90 6.98
CA ILE A 176 2.98 -0.12 7.05
C ILE A 176 1.75 0.43 7.78
N ILE A 177 1.94 1.17 8.88
CA ILE A 177 0.86 1.79 9.65
C ILE A 177 0.10 2.79 8.76
N LEU A 178 0.82 3.70 8.11
CA LEU A 178 0.24 4.70 7.23
C LEU A 178 -0.53 4.05 6.07
N ALA A 179 0.07 3.05 5.42
CA ALA A 179 -0.61 2.30 4.38
C ALA A 179 -1.87 1.58 4.89
N THR A 180 -1.82 1.03 6.11
CA THR A 180 -3.00 0.42 6.76
C THR A 180 -4.12 1.43 6.95
N ILE A 181 -3.82 2.64 7.45
CA ILE A 181 -4.82 3.71 7.59
C ILE A 181 -5.43 4.02 6.22
N CYS A 182 -4.63 4.10 5.16
CA CYS A 182 -5.13 4.26 3.79
C CYS A 182 -6.07 3.15 3.34
N GLY A 183 -5.69 1.88 3.56
CA GLY A 183 -6.54 0.73 3.22
C GLY A 183 -7.87 0.78 3.96
N ARG A 184 -7.83 1.09 5.27
CA ARG A 184 -9.04 1.23 6.08
C ARG A 184 -9.90 2.41 5.63
N SER A 185 -9.31 3.53 5.20
CA SER A 185 -10.04 4.66 4.60
C SER A 185 -10.75 4.28 3.30
N VAL A 186 -10.11 3.49 2.42
CA VAL A 186 -10.75 2.96 1.20
C VAL A 186 -11.93 2.05 1.55
N SER A 187 -11.73 1.11 2.47
CA SER A 187 -12.77 0.19 2.94
C SER A 187 -13.93 0.95 3.58
N HIS A 188 -13.63 1.98 4.35
CA HIS A 188 -14.62 2.87 4.97
C HIS A 188 -15.47 3.57 3.90
N LYS A 189 -14.87 4.15 2.85
CA LYS A 189 -15.61 4.75 1.73
C LYS A 189 -16.50 3.75 1.02
N GLN A 190 -15.99 2.56 0.73
CA GLN A 190 -16.74 1.50 0.06
C GLN A 190 -17.93 1.04 0.91
N ARG A 191 -17.68 0.78 2.19
CA ARG A 191 -18.72 0.42 3.16
C ARG A 191 -19.78 1.51 3.28
N MET A 192 -19.37 2.77 3.35
CA MET A 192 -20.28 3.92 3.36
C MET A 192 -21.17 3.99 2.13
N THR A 193 -20.60 3.71 0.95
CA THR A 193 -21.35 3.68 -0.31
C THR A 193 -22.43 2.60 -0.26
N VAL A 194 -22.08 1.42 0.26
CA VAL A 194 -22.99 0.28 0.40
C VAL A 194 -24.07 0.54 1.46
N GLU A 195 -23.69 1.04 2.63
CA GLU A 195 -24.59 1.38 3.74
C GLU A 195 -25.66 2.40 3.32
N ARG A 196 -25.30 3.38 2.48
CA ARG A 196 -26.26 4.33 1.88
C ARG A 196 -27.29 3.66 0.98
N VAL A 197 -26.89 2.68 0.20
CA VAL A 197 -27.82 1.93 -0.68
C VAL A 197 -28.81 1.12 0.15
N TYR A 198 -28.37 0.56 1.28
CA TYR A 198 -29.19 -0.26 2.16
C TYR A 198 -29.92 0.52 3.27
N GLY A 199 -29.72 1.85 3.38
CA GLY A 199 -30.37 2.68 4.40
C GLY A 199 -29.92 2.41 5.84
N ALA A 200 -28.64 2.04 6.05
CA ALA A 200 -28.11 1.71 7.37
C ALA A 200 -27.90 2.93 8.29
N SER A 201 -27.75 2.68 9.60
CA SER A 201 -27.51 3.70 10.63
C SER A 201 -26.24 4.52 10.36
N THR A 202 -26.34 5.85 10.47
CA THR A 202 -25.23 6.79 10.26
C THR A 202 -24.20 6.77 11.40
N GLN A 203 -24.57 6.34 12.61
CA GLN A 203 -23.71 6.51 13.79
C GLN A 203 -22.43 5.67 13.72
N ASP A 204 -22.55 4.37 13.43
CA ASP A 204 -21.39 3.48 13.29
C ASP A 204 -20.40 3.98 12.24
N SER A 205 -20.90 4.69 11.22
CA SER A 205 -20.04 5.28 10.21
C SER A 205 -19.24 6.49 10.70
N LEU A 206 -19.87 7.33 11.51
CA LEU A 206 -19.24 8.49 12.14
C LEU A 206 -18.17 8.03 13.14
N ASP A 207 -18.47 7.01 13.96
CA ASP A 207 -17.52 6.48 14.93
C ASP A 207 -16.27 5.91 14.23
N ARG A 208 -16.46 5.15 13.14
CA ARG A 208 -15.34 4.66 12.31
C ARG A 208 -14.55 5.80 11.68
N HIS A 209 -15.23 6.85 11.22
CA HIS A 209 -14.59 8.01 10.62
C HIS A 209 -13.71 8.75 11.64
N GLN A 210 -14.27 9.03 12.81
CA GLN A 210 -13.57 9.67 13.93
C GLN A 210 -12.36 8.83 14.35
N TRP A 211 -12.51 7.51 14.47
CA TRP A 211 -11.40 6.62 14.81
C TRP A 211 -10.25 6.70 13.79
N LEU A 212 -10.56 6.68 12.49
CA LEU A 212 -9.57 6.83 11.41
C LEU A 212 -8.87 8.19 11.44
N ASN A 213 -9.61 9.25 11.77
CA ASN A 213 -9.06 10.58 11.87
C ASN A 213 -8.15 10.73 13.11
N THR A 214 -8.56 10.20 14.26
CA THR A 214 -7.78 10.23 15.50
C THR A 214 -6.46 9.46 15.36
N ILE A 215 -6.49 8.26 14.78
CA ILE A 215 -5.26 7.48 14.58
C ILE A 215 -4.32 8.16 13.59
N LEU A 216 -4.86 8.80 12.53
CA LEU A 216 -4.05 9.56 11.57
C LEU A 216 -3.43 10.81 12.21
N ALA A 217 -4.20 11.55 13.02
CA ALA A 217 -3.73 12.75 13.72
C ALA A 217 -2.68 12.45 14.80
N ALA A 218 -2.74 11.28 15.43
CA ALA A 218 -1.73 10.84 16.39
C ALA A 218 -0.36 10.54 15.73
N ARG A 219 -0.30 10.41 14.40
CA ARG A 219 0.94 10.18 13.65
C ARG A 219 1.49 11.52 13.17
N ILE A 220 2.34 12.13 14.01
CA ILE A 220 3.09 13.36 13.73
C ILE A 220 3.98 13.18 12.48
N PRO A 221 4.21 14.21 11.64
CA PRO A 221 5.00 14.10 10.40
C PRO A 221 6.38 13.47 10.60
N SER A 222 6.52 12.20 10.21
CA SER A 222 7.80 11.57 9.88
C SER A 222 8.23 12.07 8.47
N PRO A 223 9.48 11.90 7.99
CA PRO A 223 10.13 12.79 7.02
C PRO A 223 9.34 13.04 5.71
N VAL A 224 9.70 14.15 5.04
CA VAL A 224 9.04 14.79 3.88
C VAL A 224 8.30 13.86 2.89
N PRO A 225 8.79 12.67 2.48
CA PRO A 225 8.05 11.78 1.58
C PRO A 225 6.75 11.20 2.16
N GLN A 226 6.68 10.97 3.48
CA GLN A 226 5.51 10.45 4.17
C GLN A 226 4.46 11.56 4.39
N LEU A 227 4.88 12.82 4.41
CA LEU A 227 4.02 13.96 4.68
C LEU A 227 3.01 14.26 3.55
N SER A 228 3.41 14.13 2.28
CA SER A 228 2.48 14.19 1.14
C SER A 228 1.37 13.15 1.27
N PHE A 229 1.70 11.99 1.83
CA PHE A 229 0.73 10.93 2.05
C PHE A 229 -0.25 11.27 3.16
N HIS A 230 0.22 11.75 4.33
CA HIS A 230 -0.65 12.20 5.43
C HIS A 230 -1.73 13.18 4.95
N VAL A 231 -1.35 14.22 4.20
CA VAL A 231 -2.30 15.20 3.65
C VAL A 231 -3.34 14.54 2.75
N ARG A 232 -2.93 13.62 1.88
CA ARG A 232 -3.85 12.93 0.98
C ARG A 232 -4.85 12.08 1.74
N VAL A 233 -4.44 11.41 2.82
CA VAL A 233 -5.37 10.64 3.65
C VAL A 233 -6.36 11.56 4.36
N PHE A 234 -5.90 12.68 4.94
CA PHE A 234 -6.79 13.68 5.56
C PHE A 234 -7.81 14.24 4.56
N LEU A 235 -7.36 14.67 3.38
CA LEU A 235 -8.25 15.16 2.31
C LEU A 235 -9.22 14.07 1.83
N TYR A 236 -8.77 12.82 1.78
CA TYR A 236 -9.63 11.71 1.38
C TYR A 236 -10.71 11.43 2.42
N LEU A 237 -10.36 11.44 3.71
CA LEU A 237 -11.33 11.32 4.81
C LEU A 237 -12.33 12.48 4.78
N TYR A 238 -11.86 13.72 4.69
CA TYR A 238 -12.73 14.90 4.55
C TYR A 238 -13.76 14.73 3.42
N LYS A 239 -13.32 14.31 2.22
CA LYS A 239 -14.22 14.08 1.07
C LYS A 239 -15.23 12.94 1.26
N ILE A 240 -14.94 11.95 2.11
CA ILE A 240 -15.88 10.86 2.38
C ILE A 240 -17.04 11.35 3.25
N ILE A 241 -16.73 12.19 4.24
CA ILE A 241 -17.66 12.55 5.31
C ILE A 241 -18.49 13.79 5.01
N GLU A 242 -17.99 14.70 4.16
CA GLU A 242 -18.68 15.91 3.68
C GLU A 242 -20.15 15.64 3.27
N PRO A 243 -20.46 14.69 2.37
CA PRO A 243 -21.85 14.43 1.96
C PRO A 243 -22.73 13.78 3.04
N VAL A 244 -22.17 13.31 4.16
CA VAL A 244 -22.92 12.71 5.28
C VAL A 244 -23.31 13.79 6.28
N VAL A 245 -22.41 14.75 6.51
CA VAL A 245 -22.57 15.78 7.53
C VAL A 245 -23.43 16.94 7.02
N LEU A 246 -23.39 17.25 5.72
CA LEU A 246 -24.26 18.26 5.12
C LEU A 246 -25.77 17.94 5.26
N ASP A 247 -26.13 16.69 5.59
CA ASP A 247 -27.51 16.26 5.81
C ASP A 247 -28.00 16.53 7.27
N LYS A 248 -27.10 16.91 8.19
CA LYS A 248 -27.41 17.13 9.61
C LYS A 248 -26.65 18.33 10.19
N ASP A 249 -27.37 19.42 10.48
CA ASP A 249 -26.81 20.67 11.03
C ASP A 249 -26.00 20.49 12.33
N GLU A 250 -26.32 19.48 13.13
CA GLU A 250 -25.63 19.18 14.41
C GLU A 250 -24.14 18.82 14.25
N ASN A 251 -23.71 18.43 13.05
CA ASN A 251 -22.35 17.96 12.78
C ASN A 251 -21.45 19.02 12.09
N GLN A 252 -21.93 20.24 11.86
CA GLN A 252 -21.15 21.30 11.18
C GLN A 252 -19.83 21.63 11.90
N GLY A 253 -19.79 21.60 13.23
CA GLY A 253 -18.56 21.83 14.01
C GLY A 253 -17.49 20.76 13.78
N MET A 254 -17.89 19.52 13.51
CA MET A 254 -16.97 18.42 13.18
C MET A 254 -16.35 18.62 11.77
N MET A 255 -17.11 19.16 10.81
CA MET A 255 -16.59 19.47 9.48
C MET A 255 -15.54 20.58 9.52
N ALA A 256 -15.77 21.64 10.30
CA ALA A 256 -14.79 22.71 10.48
C ALA A 256 -13.47 22.18 11.09
N GLN A 257 -13.56 21.21 12.00
CA GLN A 257 -12.38 20.55 12.56
C GLN A 257 -11.60 19.76 11.50
N TYR A 258 -12.28 18.97 10.66
CA TYR A 258 -11.62 18.20 9.60
C TYR A 258 -11.02 19.08 8.51
N GLU A 259 -11.71 20.16 8.13
CA GLU A 259 -11.19 21.17 7.21
C GLU A 259 -9.90 21.77 7.75
N GLN A 260 -9.93 22.24 9.00
CA GLN A 260 -8.77 22.82 9.67
C GLN A 260 -7.58 21.84 9.73
N GLN A 261 -7.83 20.57 10.07
CA GLN A 261 -6.78 19.55 10.10
C GLN A 261 -6.17 19.29 8.72
N SER A 262 -6.99 19.28 7.67
CA SER A 262 -6.51 19.12 6.30
C SER A 262 -5.66 20.31 5.83
N LEU A 263 -6.05 21.54 6.22
CA LEU A 263 -5.31 22.76 5.94
C LEU A 263 -3.96 22.78 6.68
N THR A 264 -3.95 22.50 7.98
CA THR A 264 -2.72 22.43 8.77
C THR A 264 -1.75 21.41 8.21
N ALA A 265 -2.22 20.21 7.83
CA ALA A 265 -1.38 19.20 7.21
C ALA A 265 -0.79 19.69 5.86
N ALA A 266 -1.59 20.39 5.04
CA ALA A 266 -1.14 20.94 3.77
C ALA A 266 -0.11 22.06 3.94
N GLU A 267 -0.28 22.94 4.94
CA GLU A 267 0.66 24.01 5.28
C GLU A 267 2.00 23.46 5.76
N GLU A 268 1.98 22.46 6.66
CA GLU A 268 3.20 21.77 7.13
C GLU A 268 3.96 21.13 5.96
N THR A 269 3.24 20.53 5.01
CA THR A 269 3.83 19.96 3.79
C THR A 269 4.51 21.03 2.94
N SER A 270 3.85 22.16 2.73
CA SER A 270 4.39 23.29 1.98
C SER A 270 5.64 23.85 2.64
N HIS A 271 5.63 24.02 3.96
CA HIS A 271 6.76 24.51 4.74
C HIS A 271 7.96 23.55 4.67
N LEU A 272 7.74 22.25 4.90
CA LEU A 272 8.79 21.25 4.85
C LEU A 272 9.35 21.04 3.43
N THR A 273 8.51 21.12 2.39
CA THR A 273 8.97 21.04 1.00
C THR A 273 9.84 22.24 0.61
N LYS A 274 9.46 23.45 1.06
CA LYS A 274 10.25 24.68 0.82
C LYS A 274 11.60 24.64 1.55
N ASN A 275 11.61 24.15 2.79
CA ASN A 275 12.82 24.06 3.60
C ASN A 275 13.72 22.88 3.20
N ALA A 276 13.16 21.84 2.59
CA ALA A 276 13.90 20.71 2.03
C ALA A 276 14.50 21.00 0.64
N GLY A 277 14.37 22.24 0.12
CA GLY A 277 14.90 22.69 -1.17
C GLY A 277 16.43 22.62 -1.36
N ALA A 278 17.16 22.03 -0.42
CA ALA A 278 18.59 21.73 -0.50
C ALA A 278 18.94 20.31 -0.02
N ALA A 279 18.00 19.36 -0.05
CA ALA A 279 18.35 17.95 0.12
C ALA A 279 19.10 17.49 -1.14
N GLU A 280 20.41 17.28 -1.00
CA GLU A 280 21.26 16.60 -1.99
C GLU A 280 20.59 15.33 -2.55
N PRO A 281 20.98 14.87 -3.76
CA PRO A 281 20.56 13.55 -4.23
C PRO A 281 20.91 12.54 -3.15
N PHE A 282 19.90 12.04 -2.45
CA PHE A 282 20.06 11.13 -1.32
C PHE A 282 21.04 10.00 -1.68
N PRO A 283 21.95 9.63 -0.76
CA PRO A 283 23.21 8.98 -1.09
C PRO A 283 23.01 7.73 -1.93
N SER A 284 23.58 7.77 -3.12
CA SER A 284 23.66 6.69 -4.13
C SER A 284 24.50 5.48 -3.67
N SER A 285 24.88 5.40 -2.40
CA SER A 285 25.91 4.48 -1.90
C SER A 285 25.41 3.13 -1.40
N SER A 286 24.09 2.84 -1.44
CA SER A 286 23.62 1.47 -1.23
C SER A 286 22.94 0.95 -2.49
N VAL A 287 23.57 -0.03 -3.13
CA VAL A 287 23.12 -0.77 -4.33
C VAL A 287 21.76 -1.48 -4.12
N ARG A 288 21.15 -1.35 -2.93
CA ARG A 288 19.79 -1.74 -2.61
C ARG A 288 19.03 -0.50 -2.13
N PRO A 289 18.24 0.18 -2.97
CA PRO A 289 17.25 1.11 -2.45
C PRO A 289 16.36 0.33 -1.46
N GLY A 290 16.35 0.75 -0.20
CA GLY A 290 15.59 0.05 0.84
C GLY A 290 14.11 -0.05 0.43
N LEU A 291 13.45 -1.18 0.72
CA LEU A 291 12.02 -1.39 0.43
C LEU A 291 11.13 -0.19 0.86
N PRO A 292 11.37 0.50 2.00
CA PRO A 292 10.64 1.72 2.37
C PRO A 292 10.82 2.87 1.37
N PHE A 293 12.01 3.04 0.79
CA PHE A 293 12.31 4.10 -0.19
C PHE A 293 11.57 3.88 -1.51
N CYS A 294 11.50 2.64 -1.99
CA CYS A 294 10.76 2.31 -3.21
C CYS A 294 9.25 2.50 -3.03
N VAL A 295 8.69 2.13 -1.86
CA VAL A 295 7.28 2.35 -1.56
C VAL A 295 6.95 3.84 -1.42
N CYS A 296 7.79 4.61 -0.71
CA CYS A 296 7.67 6.08 -0.65
C CYS A 296 7.77 6.75 -2.02
N ARG A 297 8.54 6.19 -2.97
CA ARG A 297 8.61 6.72 -4.34
C ARG A 297 7.38 6.38 -5.17
N ILE A 298 6.77 5.20 -5.02
CA ILE A 298 5.45 4.90 -5.62
C ILE A 298 4.40 5.87 -5.09
N LEU A 299 4.44 6.14 -3.78
CA LEU A 299 3.59 7.13 -3.12
C LEU A 299 3.75 8.54 -3.71
N HIS A 300 4.99 8.96 -3.98
CA HIS A 300 5.28 10.25 -4.59
C HIS A 300 4.93 10.32 -6.09
N GLU A 301 5.25 9.30 -6.89
CA GLU A 301 4.99 9.37 -8.35
C GLU A 301 3.49 9.24 -8.67
N THR A 302 2.71 8.55 -7.84
CA THR A 302 1.24 8.50 -7.97
C THR A 302 0.54 9.82 -7.61
N GLN A 303 1.26 10.80 -7.04
CA GLN A 303 0.77 12.16 -6.77
C GLN A 303 0.48 12.96 -8.05
N LYS A 304 1.12 12.62 -9.18
CA LYS A 304 1.17 13.51 -10.34
C LYS A 304 -0.07 13.50 -11.24
N ARG A 305 -1.05 12.58 -11.09
CA ARG A 305 -2.21 12.52 -12.00
C ARG A 305 -3.49 11.96 -11.37
N GLU A 306 -4.62 12.46 -11.86
CA GLU A 306 -5.98 11.96 -11.55
C GLU A 306 -6.15 10.48 -11.92
N PRO A 307 -6.99 9.74 -11.16
CA PRO A 307 -7.23 8.31 -11.42
C PRO A 307 -7.91 8.13 -12.78
N ILE A 308 -7.15 7.58 -13.74
CA ILE A 308 -7.72 7.03 -14.96
C ILE A 308 -8.42 5.72 -14.56
N LEU A 309 -9.74 5.78 -14.36
CA LEU A 309 -10.74 4.77 -14.76
C LEU A 309 -12.07 4.97 -14.01
N ARG A 310 -12.90 5.87 -14.54
CA ARG A 310 -14.33 5.60 -14.76
C ARG A 310 -14.66 6.13 -16.16
N PRO A 311 -15.31 5.35 -17.03
CA PRO A 311 -15.96 5.93 -18.20
C PRO A 311 -16.95 6.99 -17.71
N THR A 312 -16.80 8.21 -18.19
CA THR A 312 -17.78 9.28 -18.00
C THR A 312 -19.03 9.00 -18.84
N ALA A 313 -20.18 9.12 -18.16
CA ALA A 313 -21.55 9.24 -18.65
C ALA A 313 -22.30 7.98 -19.18
N PRO A 314 -23.58 7.78 -18.75
CA PRO A 314 -24.54 7.04 -19.55
C PRO A 314 -24.93 7.91 -20.76
N GLY A 315 -24.53 7.48 -21.95
CA GLY A 315 -25.10 8.02 -23.19
C GLY A 315 -26.59 7.72 -23.25
N ASN A 316 -27.36 8.73 -23.67
CA ASN A 316 -28.77 8.64 -24.05
C ASN A 316 -29.13 7.28 -24.69
N ILE A 317 -29.89 6.45 -23.96
CA ILE A 317 -30.68 5.38 -24.59
C ILE A 317 -32.09 5.94 -24.75
N GLY A 318 -32.24 6.78 -25.77
CA GLY A 318 -33.53 6.90 -26.45
C GLY A 318 -33.70 5.70 -27.38
N SER A 319 -34.96 5.27 -27.53
CA SER A 319 -35.47 4.20 -28.41
C SER A 319 -35.40 2.76 -27.90
N SER A 320 -36.53 2.32 -27.32
CA SER A 320 -36.97 0.93 -27.25
C SER A 320 -36.97 0.27 -28.63
N PRO A 321 -36.72 -1.05 -28.69
CA PRO A 321 -37.74 -1.91 -29.28
C PRO A 321 -37.98 -3.22 -28.50
N GLN A 322 -39.27 -3.47 -28.26
CA GLN A 322 -39.99 -4.75 -28.36
C GLN A 322 -39.27 -6.04 -27.88
N ILE A 323 -39.69 -6.50 -26.69
CA ILE A 323 -39.44 -7.82 -26.12
C ILE A 323 -40.14 -8.89 -26.99
N GLY A 324 -39.36 -9.71 -27.70
CA GLY A 324 -39.82 -10.97 -28.29
C GLY A 324 -39.56 -12.14 -27.34
N ARG A 325 -40.63 -12.72 -26.80
CA ARG A 325 -40.61 -13.98 -26.04
C ARG A 325 -40.19 -15.13 -26.96
N PHE A 326 -39.27 -15.97 -26.52
CA PHE A 326 -39.12 -17.32 -27.05
C PHE A 326 -39.71 -18.33 -26.06
N GLN A 327 -40.71 -19.08 -26.55
CA GLN A 327 -41.04 -20.42 -26.08
C GLN A 327 -40.06 -21.42 -26.67
#